data_AF-C7RH05-F1
#
_entry.id   AF-C7RH05-F1
#
_cell.length_a   1.000
_cell.length_b   1.000
_cell.length_c   1.000
_cell.angle_alpha   90.00
_cell.angle_beta   90.00
_cell.angle_gamma   90.00
#
_symmetry.space_group_name_H-M   'P 1'
#
loop_
_entity.id
_entity.type
_entity.pdbx_description
1 polymer ?
#
loop_
_entity_poly.entity_id
_entity_poly.type
_entity_poly.pdbx_seq_one_letter_code
_entity_poly.pdbx_strand_id
1 'polypeptide(L)'
;MNLENYNEVLNKRERLYKSYISLALIFWGIGNFLLKDQARINDSALGFINGLTLGIEIICVFWVFRIRKALKDDKILRKLYIDEHDERKNFIKLKAGYNLIGKIALGIFVISILASYFNMVIFYTLVITGIFLIILSLLLKLYWIKKI
;
A
#
# COMPACT_ATOMS: atom_id res chain seq x y z
N MET A 1 -12.18 14.48 -23.65
CA MET A 1 -11.60 13.13 -23.48
C MET A 1 -10.15 13.19 -23.94
N ASN A 2 -9.19 13.43 -23.03
CA ASN A 2 -7.76 13.42 -23.37
C ASN A 2 -7.11 12.14 -22.80
N LEU A 3 -7.21 11.05 -23.56
CA LEU A 3 -6.47 9.81 -23.26
C LEU A 3 -4.95 10.05 -23.22
N GLU A 4 -4.46 11.02 -23.98
CA GLU A 4 -3.05 11.46 -23.95
C GLU A 4 -2.63 11.99 -22.57
N ASN A 5 -3.43 12.85 -21.95
CA ASN A 5 -3.16 13.33 -20.58
C ASN A 5 -3.17 12.17 -19.57
N TYR A 6 -4.04 11.18 -19.77
CA TYR A 6 -4.10 10.02 -18.89
C TYR A 6 -2.86 9.12 -19.02
N ASN A 7 -2.33 8.97 -20.24
CA ASN A 7 -1.06 8.25 -20.47
C ASN A 7 0.10 8.91 -19.73
N GLU A 8 0.20 10.24 -19.76
CA GLU A 8 1.23 10.95 -18.99
C GLU A 8 1.10 10.73 -17.48
N VAL A 9 -0.12 10.76 -16.96
CA VAL A 9 -0.39 10.49 -15.54
C VAL A 9 0.03 9.07 -15.16
N LEU A 10 -0.30 8.07 -15.99
CA LEU A 10 0.10 6.68 -15.76
C LEU A 10 1.63 6.50 -15.84
N ASN A 11 2.30 7.15 -16.78
CA ASN A 11 3.77 7.13 -16.88
C ASN A 11 4.45 7.75 -15.65
N LYS A 12 3.90 8.86 -15.12
CA LYS A 12 4.39 9.45 -13.86
C LYS A 12 4.20 8.49 -12.68
N ARG A 13 3.03 7.86 -12.56
CA ARG A 13 2.75 6.85 -11.52
C ARG A 13 3.66 5.63 -11.63
N GLU A 14 3.90 5.11 -12.84
CA GLU A 14 4.84 4.01 -13.07
C GLU A 14 6.26 4.38 -12.59
N ARG A 15 6.72 5.61 -12.90
CA ARG A 15 8.02 6.10 -12.44
C ARG A 15 8.10 6.14 -10.92
N LEU A 16 7.06 6.62 -10.24
CA LEU A 16 7.00 6.67 -8.78
C LEU A 16 7.06 5.26 -8.14
N TYR A 17 6.32 4.29 -8.69
CA TYR A 17 6.36 2.92 -8.17
C TYR A 17 7.74 2.28 -8.38
N LYS A 18 8.38 2.51 -9.53
CA LYS A 18 9.76 2.03 -9.77
C LYS A 18 10.77 2.67 -8.83
N SER A 19 10.68 3.97 -8.59
CA SER A 19 11.58 4.64 -7.65
C SER A 19 11.41 4.12 -6.22
N TYR A 20 10.16 3.80 -5.82
CA TYR A 20 9.90 3.18 -4.53
C TYR A 20 10.54 1.79 -4.43
N ILE A 21 10.35 0.93 -5.44
CA ILE A 21 10.96 -0.41 -5.50
C ILE A 21 12.50 -0.30 -5.44
N SER A 22 13.11 0.60 -6.20
CA SER A 22 14.57 0.76 -6.16
C SER A 22 15.07 1.23 -4.79
N LEU A 23 14.36 2.16 -4.15
CA LEU A 23 14.71 2.64 -2.81
C LEU A 23 14.59 1.53 -1.76
N ALA A 24 13.54 0.71 -1.85
CA ALA A 24 13.31 -0.37 -0.91
C ALA A 24 14.35 -1.50 -1.06
N LEU A 25 14.77 -1.82 -2.29
CA LEU A 25 15.88 -2.74 -2.55
C LEU A 25 17.22 -2.22 -2.02
N ILE A 26 17.48 -0.91 -2.18
CA ILE A 26 18.67 -0.27 -1.59
C ILE A 26 18.61 -0.35 -0.06
N PHE A 27 17.44 -0.07 0.54
CA PHE A 27 17.24 -0.18 1.98
C PHE A 27 17.49 -1.61 2.48
N TRP A 28 17.04 -2.63 1.74
CA TRP A 28 17.34 -4.03 2.03
C TRP A 28 18.82 -4.37 1.92
N GLY A 29 19.49 -3.92 0.85
CA GLY A 29 20.91 -4.15 0.63
C GLY A 29 21.78 -3.51 1.71
N ILE A 30 21.49 -2.25 2.04
CA ILE A 30 22.21 -1.50 3.08
C ILE A 30 21.86 -2.03 4.48
N GLY A 31 20.58 -2.31 4.76
CA GLY A 31 20.13 -2.80 6.06
C GLY A 31 20.72 -4.17 6.40
N ASN A 32 20.73 -5.11 5.45
CA ASN A 32 21.36 -6.42 5.65
C ASN A 32 22.89 -6.35 5.72
N PHE A 33 23.52 -5.37 5.07
CA PHE A 33 24.98 -5.24 5.05
C PHE A 33 25.55 -4.47 6.25
N LEU A 34 24.89 -3.39 6.69
CA LEU A 34 25.38 -2.49 7.74
C LEU A 34 24.75 -2.74 9.12
N LEU A 35 23.47 -3.12 9.19
CA LEU A 35 22.70 -3.11 10.44
C LEU A 35 22.49 -4.50 11.06
N LYS A 36 22.87 -5.57 10.34
CA LYS A 36 22.67 -6.97 10.77
C LYS A 36 23.29 -7.30 12.13
N ASP A 37 24.38 -6.63 12.51
CA ASP A 37 25.06 -6.84 13.81
C ASP A 37 24.79 -5.73 14.85
N GLN A 38 24.20 -4.59 14.48
CA GLN A 38 24.13 -3.41 15.36
C GLN A 38 22.72 -3.01 15.79
N ALA A 39 21.67 -3.44 15.08
CA ALA A 39 20.31 -3.06 15.40
C ALA A 39 19.81 -3.83 16.63
N ARG A 40 19.74 -3.18 17.80
CA ARG A 40 19.00 -3.65 19.01
C ARG A 40 17.47 -3.62 18.81
N ILE A 41 17.00 -3.92 17.61
CA ILE A 41 15.57 -3.99 17.31
C ILE A 41 15.11 -5.41 17.59
N ASN A 42 13.97 -5.58 18.23
CA ASN A 42 13.41 -6.90 18.49
C ASN A 42 13.16 -7.65 17.17
N ASP A 43 13.54 -8.93 17.11
CA ASP A 43 13.37 -9.80 15.94
C ASP A 43 11.94 -9.78 15.38
N SER A 44 10.92 -9.73 16.25
CA SER A 44 9.52 -9.66 15.82
C SER A 44 9.18 -8.33 15.11
N ALA A 45 9.74 -7.21 15.59
CA ALA A 45 9.51 -5.91 14.98
C ALA A 45 10.26 -5.80 13.64
N LEU A 46 11.47 -6.34 13.55
CA LEU A 46 12.21 -6.47 12.29
C LEU A 46 11.45 -7.35 11.30
N GLY A 47 10.96 -8.51 11.74
CA GLY A 47 10.13 -9.40 10.92
C GLY A 47 8.88 -8.70 10.38
N PHE A 48 8.22 -7.88 11.21
CA PHE A 48 7.06 -7.09 10.78
C PHE A 48 7.44 -6.00 9.76
N ILE A 49 8.53 -5.26 9.96
CA ILE A 49 9.03 -4.26 9.00
C ILE A 49 9.35 -4.93 7.66
N ASN A 50 10.04 -6.06 7.68
CA ASN A 50 10.39 -6.81 6.48
C ASN A 50 9.13 -7.33 5.76
N GLY A 51 8.16 -7.87 6.51
CA GLY A 51 6.89 -8.32 5.96
C GLY A 51 6.07 -7.17 5.36
N LEU A 52 6.00 -6.03 6.04
CA LEU A 52 5.27 -4.84 5.58
C LEU A 52 5.91 -4.25 4.31
N THR A 53 7.24 -4.12 4.29
CA THR A 53 7.98 -3.61 3.12
C THR A 53 7.84 -4.54 1.92
N LEU A 54 8.02 -5.85 2.08
CA LEU A 54 7.79 -6.84 1.02
C LEU A 54 6.35 -6.80 0.50
N GLY A 55 5.36 -6.68 1.39
CA GLY A 55 3.96 -6.59 1.00
C GLY A 55 3.68 -5.37 0.11
N ILE A 56 4.24 -4.21 0.46
CA ILE A 56 4.10 -2.99 -0.35
C ILE A 56 4.86 -3.12 -1.67
N GLU A 57 6.07 -3.69 -1.68
CA GLU A 57 6.83 -3.94 -2.91
C GLU A 57 6.07 -4.80 -3.91
N ILE A 58 5.48 -5.92 -3.46
CA ILE A 58 4.68 -6.81 -4.31
C ILE A 58 3.51 -6.04 -4.94
N ILE A 59 2.82 -5.21 -4.16
CA ILE A 59 1.72 -4.37 -4.66
C ILE A 59 2.23 -3.37 -5.71
N CYS A 60 3.37 -2.72 -5.47
CA CYS A 60 3.98 -1.79 -6.42
C CYS A 60 4.36 -2.49 -7.73
N VAL A 61 4.98 -3.67 -7.66
CA VAL A 61 5.36 -4.47 -8.84
C VAL A 61 4.12 -4.85 -9.66
N PHE A 62 3.05 -5.29 -8.98
CA PHE A 62 1.77 -5.60 -9.63
C PHE A 62 1.20 -4.38 -10.36
N TRP A 63 1.23 -3.20 -9.74
CA TRP A 63 0.76 -1.95 -10.36
C TRP A 63 1.62 -1.52 -11.55
N VAL A 64 2.94 -1.65 -11.46
CA VAL A 64 3.85 -1.37 -12.59
C VAL A 64 3.52 -2.29 -13.77
N PHE A 65 3.32 -3.58 -13.53
CA PHE A 65 2.94 -4.52 -14.57
C PHE A 65 1.59 -4.16 -15.20
N ARG A 66 0.58 -3.84 -14.37
CA ARG A 66 -0.75 -3.44 -14.82
C ARG A 66 -0.72 -2.15 -15.65
N ILE A 67 0.05 -1.14 -15.22
CA ILE A 67 0.20 0.12 -15.94
C ILE A 67 0.89 -0.10 -17.28
N ARG A 68 2.00 -0.86 -17.31
CA ARG A 68 2.69 -1.20 -18.56
C ARG A 68 1.80 -1.93 -19.55
N LYS A 69 0.93 -2.82 -19.06
CA LYS A 69 -0.05 -3.52 -19.91
C LYS A 69 -1.11 -2.54 -20.43
N ALA A 70 -1.58 -1.61 -19.60
CA ALA A 70 -2.53 -0.57 -20.01
C ALA A 70 -1.93 0.38 -21.06
N LEU A 71 -0.68 0.81 -20.90
CA LEU A 71 0.00 1.70 -21.84
C LEU A 71 0.26 1.07 -23.23
N LYS A 72 0.24 -0.27 -23.32
CA LYS A 72 0.42 -1.01 -24.58
C LYS A 72 -0.91 -1.36 -25.28
N ASP A 73 -2.04 -1.27 -24.58
CA ASP A 73 -3.35 -1.70 -25.08
C ASP A 73 -4.42 -0.65 -24.73
N ASP A 74 -4.87 0.07 -25.76
CA ASP A 74 -5.88 1.12 -25.65
C ASP A 74 -7.19 0.65 -25.03
N LYS A 75 -7.57 -0.63 -25.22
CA LYS A 75 -8.79 -1.19 -24.60
C LYS A 75 -8.62 -1.27 -23.09
N ILE A 76 -7.45 -1.71 -22.62
CA ILE A 76 -7.13 -1.82 -21.19
C ILE A 76 -6.97 -0.41 -20.59
N LEU A 77 -6.32 0.50 -21.30
CA LEU A 77 -6.18 1.90 -20.91
C LEU A 77 -7.53 2.56 -20.68
N ARG A 78 -8.43 2.45 -21.67
CA ARG A 78 -9.77 3.02 -21.61
C ARG A 78 -10.58 2.40 -20.48
N LYS A 79 -10.47 1.08 -20.27
CA LYS A 79 -11.11 0.40 -19.14
C LYS A 79 -10.59 0.91 -17.80
N LEU A 80 -9.29 1.14 -17.66
CA LEU A 80 -8.69 1.68 -16.44
C LEU A 80 -9.18 3.11 -16.15
N TYR A 81 -9.26 3.94 -17.19
CA TYR A 81 -9.77 5.30 -17.10
C TYR A 81 -11.24 5.33 -16.64
N ILE A 82 -12.09 4.51 -17.25
CA ILE A 82 -13.52 4.41 -16.89
C ILE A 82 -13.66 3.92 -15.44
N ASP A 83 -12.87 2.91 -15.04
CA ASP A 83 -12.88 2.36 -13.68
C ASP A 83 -12.45 3.40 -12.62
N GLU A 84 -11.50 4.28 -12.98
CA GLU A 84 -10.99 5.33 -12.09
C GLU A 84 -11.97 6.50 -11.92
N HIS A 85 -12.74 6.83 -12.97
CA HIS A 85 -13.74 7.90 -12.96
C HIS A 85 -15.16 7.41 -12.65
N ASP A 86 -15.34 6.14 -12.32
CA ASP A 86 -16.64 5.60 -11.92
C ASP A 86 -17.09 6.21 -10.58
N GLU A 87 -18.06 7.12 -10.66
CA GLU A 87 -18.62 7.84 -9.52
C GLU A 87 -19.20 6.88 -8.47
N ARG A 88 -19.81 5.76 -8.88
CA ARG A 88 -20.39 4.78 -7.96
C ARG A 88 -19.30 4.14 -7.11
N LYS A 89 -18.17 3.80 -7.71
CA LYS A 89 -17.02 3.23 -6.98
C LYS A 89 -16.39 4.24 -6.04
N ASN A 90 -16.28 5.49 -6.46
CA ASN A 90 -15.73 6.54 -5.61
C ASN A 90 -16.66 6.81 -4.41
N PHE A 91 -17.98 6.84 -4.63
CA PHE A 91 -18.98 6.98 -3.58
C PHE A 91 -18.95 5.84 -2.57
N ILE A 92 -18.83 4.58 -3.03
CA ILE A 92 -18.66 3.42 -2.15
C ILE A 92 -17.38 3.54 -1.31
N LYS A 93 -16.25 3.93 -1.91
CA LYS A 93 -14.97 4.10 -1.19
C LYS A 93 -15.07 5.19 -0.12
N LEU A 94 -15.75 6.29 -0.43
CA LEU A 94 -15.99 7.39 0.52
C LEU A 94 -16.87 6.92 1.69
N LYS A 95 -18.00 6.26 1.40
CA LYS A 95 -18.89 5.72 2.45
C LYS A 95 -18.26 4.64 3.30
N ALA A 96 -17.40 3.81 2.72
CA ALA A 96 -16.67 2.77 3.44
C ALA A 96 -15.45 3.33 4.22
N GLY A 97 -15.16 4.63 4.11
CA GLY A 97 -13.97 5.25 4.70
C GLY A 97 -12.66 4.61 4.21
N TYR A 98 -12.66 3.94 3.06
CA TYR A 98 -11.60 3.03 2.65
C TYR A 98 -10.22 3.70 2.59
N ASN A 99 -10.16 4.88 2.00
CA ASN A 99 -8.92 5.64 1.89
C ASN A 99 -8.47 6.22 3.23
N LEU A 100 -9.40 6.61 4.11
CA LEU A 100 -9.08 7.20 5.41
C LEU A 100 -8.59 6.14 6.39
N ILE A 101 -9.34 5.05 6.54
CA ILE A 101 -9.00 3.93 7.43
C ILE A 101 -7.67 3.32 7.03
N GLY A 102 -7.39 3.16 5.72
CA GLY A 102 -6.09 2.68 5.25
C GLY A 102 -4.92 3.59 5.65
N LYS A 103 -5.08 4.92 5.58
CA LYS A 103 -4.05 5.87 6.03
C LYS A 103 -3.85 5.82 7.55
N ILE A 104 -4.93 5.70 8.32
CA ILE A 104 -4.86 5.56 9.78
C ILE A 104 -4.14 4.27 10.15
N ALA A 105 -4.46 3.14 9.51
CA ALA A 105 -3.81 1.86 9.75
C ALA A 105 -2.30 1.92 9.46
N LEU A 106 -1.90 2.58 8.35
CA LEU A 106 -0.47 2.82 8.05
C LEU A 106 0.21 3.65 9.14
N GLY A 107 -0.45 4.71 9.64
CA GLY A 107 0.05 5.50 10.76
C GLY A 107 0.24 4.67 12.03
N ILE A 108 -0.72 3.79 12.35
CA ILE A 108 -0.63 2.88 13.49
C ILE A 108 0.54 1.91 13.35
N PHE A 109 0.83 1.40 12.15
CA PHE A 109 2.00 0.54 11.93
C PHE A 109 3.33 1.28 12.13
N VAL A 110 3.42 2.56 11.77
CA VAL A 110 4.61 3.37 12.07
C VAL A 110 4.77 3.54 13.58
N ILE A 111 3.68 3.85 14.29
CA ILE A 111 3.70 4.01 15.75
C ILE A 111 4.01 2.67 16.44
N SER A 112 3.54 1.54 15.92
CA SER A 112 3.83 0.23 16.52
C SER A 112 5.33 -0.07 16.46
N ILE A 113 5.99 0.22 15.34
CA ILE A 113 7.45 0.07 15.22
C ILE A 113 8.18 0.89 16.28
N LEU A 114 7.75 2.14 16.54
CA LEU A 114 8.32 2.96 17.61
C LEU A 114 8.02 2.39 19.01
N ALA A 115 6.81 1.87 19.24
CA ALA A 115 6.42 1.24 20.49
C ALA A 115 7.20 -0.04 20.80
N SER A 116 7.71 -0.73 19.78
CA SER A 116 8.51 -1.96 19.93
C SER A 116 9.79 -1.76 20.73
N TYR A 117 10.34 -0.54 20.76
CA TYR A 117 11.51 -0.20 21.58
C TYR A 117 11.21 -0.15 23.09
N PHE A 118 9.94 0.08 23.45
CA PHE A 118 9.52 0.24 24.84
C PHE A 118 8.86 -1.03 25.39
N ASN A 119 7.90 -1.61 24.65
CA ASN A 119 7.14 -2.76 25.11
C ASN A 119 6.54 -3.58 23.96
N MET A 120 6.88 -4.86 23.91
CA MET A 120 6.40 -5.78 22.88
C MET A 120 4.90 -6.05 22.92
N VAL A 121 4.27 -6.00 24.11
CA VAL A 121 2.81 -6.14 24.24
C VAL A 121 2.12 -4.97 23.54
N ILE A 122 2.61 -3.75 23.71
CA ILE A 122 2.07 -2.55 23.03
C ILE A 122 2.27 -2.64 21.51
N PHE A 123 3.42 -3.16 21.07
CA PHE A 123 3.66 -3.41 19.65
C PHE A 123 2.61 -4.37 19.07
N TYR A 124 2.39 -5.53 19.67
CA TYR A 124 1.45 -6.52 19.15
C TYR A 124 0.01 -5.99 19.16
N THR A 125 -0.41 -5.30 20.21
CA THR A 125 -1.78 -4.73 20.27
C THR A 125 -2.00 -3.70 19.18
N LEU A 126 -1.03 -2.82 18.90
CA LEU A 126 -1.12 -1.85 17.81
C LEU A 126 -1.13 -2.51 16.43
N VAL A 127 -0.29 -3.53 16.19
CA VAL A 127 -0.29 -4.28 14.92
C VAL A 127 -1.64 -4.96 14.68
N ILE A 128 -2.17 -5.67 15.68
CA ILE A 128 -3.48 -6.33 15.60
C ILE A 128 -4.58 -5.29 15.33
N THR A 129 -4.53 -4.14 16.00
CA THR A 129 -5.48 -3.05 15.81
C THR A 129 -5.44 -2.51 14.37
N GLY A 130 -4.25 -2.27 13.82
CA GLY A 130 -4.08 -1.82 12.44
C GLY A 130 -4.62 -2.83 11.41
N ILE A 131 -4.36 -4.12 11.62
CA ILE A 131 -4.91 -5.20 10.78
C ILE A 131 -6.43 -5.25 10.88
N PHE A 132 -6.99 -5.16 12.09
CA PHE A 132 -8.43 -5.14 12.31
C PHE A 132 -9.11 -3.97 11.59
N LEU A 133 -8.52 -2.77 11.61
CA LEU A 133 -9.03 -1.62 10.88
C LEU A 133 -9.07 -1.86 9.36
N ILE A 134 -8.03 -2.47 8.79
CA ILE A 134 -8.00 -2.80 7.36
C ILE A 134 -9.10 -3.81 7.03
N ILE A 135 -9.28 -4.86 7.85
CA ILE A 135 -10.34 -5.86 7.67
C ILE A 135 -11.71 -5.20 7.76
N LEU A 136 -11.94 -4.37 8.77
CA LEU A 136 -13.20 -3.64 8.95
C LEU A 136 -13.51 -2.78 7.72
N SER A 137 -12.52 -2.07 7.20
CA SER A 137 -12.66 -1.27 5.99
C SER A 137 -13.04 -2.10 4.76
N LEU A 138 -12.45 -3.29 4.61
CA LEU A 138 -12.80 -4.23 3.55
C LEU A 138 -14.22 -4.75 3.70
N LEU A 139 -14.65 -5.11 4.91
CA LEU A 139 -16.01 -5.56 5.20
C LEU A 139 -17.04 -4.46 4.90
N LEU A 140 -16.77 -3.22 5.32
CA LEU A 140 -17.63 -2.07 5.01
C LEU A 140 -17.73 -1.83 3.50
N LYS A 141 -16.61 -1.92 2.78
CA LYS A 141 -16.60 -1.82 1.32
C LYS A 141 -17.47 -2.91 0.68
N LEU A 142 -17.33 -4.17 1.10
CA LEU A 142 -18.14 -5.29 0.59
C LEU A 142 -19.63 -5.10 0.89
N TYR A 143 -19.97 -4.61 2.08
CA TYR A 143 -21.34 -4.29 2.47
C TYR A 143 -21.96 -3.22 1.56
N TRP A 144 -21.26 -2.10 1.33
CA TRP A 144 -21.75 -1.03 0.47
C TRP A 144 -21.85 -1.45 -1.01
N ILE A 145 -20.97 -2.32 -1.49
CA ILE A 145 -21.08 -2.89 -2.85
C ILE A 145 -22.34 -3.75 -3.01
N LYS A 146 -22.72 -4.53 -1.99
CA LYS A 146 -23.95 -5.35 -2.04
C LYS A 146 -25.22 -4.52 -1.92
N LYS A 147 -25.15 -3.38 -1.22
CA LYS A 147 -26.32 -2.55 -0.91
C LYS A 147 -26.68 -1.55 -2.01
N ILE A 148 -25.69 -1.03 -2.74
CA ILE A 148 -25.85 -0.04 -3.82
C ILE A 148 -25.87 -0.75 -5.14
#